data_AF-A0A383BS52-F1
#
_entry.id   AF-A0A383BS52-F1
#
_cell.length_a   1.000
_cell.length_b   1.000
_cell.length_c   1.000
_cell.angle_alpha   90.00
_cell.angle_beta   90.00
_cell.angle_gamma   90.00
#
_symmetry.space_group_name_H-M   'P 1'
#
loop_
_entity.id
_entity.type
_entity.pdbx_description
1 polymer ?
#
loop_
_entity_poly.entity_id
_entity_poly.type
_entity_poly.pdbx_seq_one_letter_code
_entity_poly.pdbx_strand_id
1 'polypeptide(L)'
;EHGTYDDTKLSPDFYSGHTVSFSRNGSKITDLIKTEIFTETGNFPIRKKLFSKLELPFGSMIKQFFVYENSPMIDLRYSFYFKDFRPASFRTAIVTLNPTSFSQEKLRYSLHNGGTLETYNFAGHSITQDESTDPRLSASGCQGTTNCLIDVGDDDKGITIFSDKSKWYSVPLLNYRELENNYFCRISNSMLELDDTTMAWWKGRRESEFRIMGRQNQLDDNYSKCSMMFVGLLCKSSNPNITV
;
A
#
# COMPACT_ATOMS: atom_id res chain seq x y z
N GLU A 1 18.85 -14.42 -9.30
CA GLU A 1 17.87 -15.02 -8.37
C GLU A 1 16.59 -15.30 -9.13
N HIS A 2 16.06 -16.53 -9.04
CA HIS A 2 14.70 -16.83 -9.49
C HIS A 2 13.73 -16.25 -8.45
N GLY A 3 12.71 -15.51 -8.88
CA GLY A 3 11.69 -14.93 -7.97
C GLY A 3 10.92 -15.99 -7.20
N THR A 4 10.14 -15.58 -6.19
CA THR A 4 9.34 -16.48 -5.33
C THR A 4 8.23 -17.24 -6.08
N TYR A 5 7.89 -16.83 -7.30
CA TYR A 5 6.84 -17.44 -8.11
C TYR A 5 7.45 -18.23 -9.27
N ASP A 6 6.99 -19.47 -9.43
CA ASP A 6 7.40 -20.36 -10.53
C ASP A 6 6.71 -20.04 -11.87
N ASP A 7 5.89 -18.98 -11.93
CA ASP A 7 5.26 -18.49 -13.16
C ASP A 7 6.21 -17.50 -13.88
N THR A 8 6.46 -17.77 -15.16
CA THR A 8 7.29 -16.92 -16.04
C THR A 8 6.74 -15.50 -16.21
N LYS A 9 5.41 -15.30 -16.04
CA LYS A 9 4.78 -13.98 -16.01
C LYS A 9 5.02 -13.23 -14.69
N LEU A 10 5.53 -13.92 -13.67
CA LEU A 10 5.68 -13.43 -12.30
C LEU A 10 7.16 -13.40 -11.79
N SER A 11 8.14 -13.40 -12.70
CA SER A 11 9.58 -13.37 -12.34
C SER A 11 10.31 -12.16 -12.98
N PRO A 12 11.20 -11.41 -12.30
CA PRO A 12 11.44 -11.22 -10.86
C PRO A 12 11.31 -9.72 -10.48
N ASP A 13 10.12 -9.23 -10.12
CA ASP A 13 9.92 -7.81 -9.78
C ASP A 13 8.87 -7.60 -8.67
N PHE A 14 8.65 -8.63 -7.84
CA PHE A 14 7.61 -8.61 -6.82
C PHE A 14 8.15 -8.20 -5.45
N TYR A 15 8.69 -6.99 -5.37
CA TYR A 15 9.16 -6.39 -4.13
C TYR A 15 8.03 -5.75 -3.32
N SER A 16 8.22 -5.61 -2.02
CA SER A 16 7.33 -4.83 -1.16
C SER A 16 7.90 -3.44 -0.86
N GLY A 17 7.03 -2.51 -0.51
CA GLY A 17 7.34 -1.13 -0.17
C GLY A 17 7.75 -0.26 -1.36
N HIS A 18 7.69 -0.73 -2.61
CA HIS A 18 8.12 0.03 -3.77
C HIS A 18 7.01 0.95 -4.31
N THR A 19 7.39 1.87 -5.20
CA THR A 19 6.50 2.81 -5.91
C THR A 19 6.58 2.54 -7.40
N VAL A 20 5.42 2.50 -8.05
CA VAL A 20 5.29 2.39 -9.50
C VAL A 20 4.42 3.54 -10.00
N SER A 21 4.87 4.19 -11.05
CA SER A 21 4.09 5.20 -11.76
C SER A 21 4.19 4.97 -13.26
N PHE A 22 3.09 5.19 -13.96
CA PHE A 22 3.11 5.35 -15.41
C PHE A 22 2.95 6.83 -15.74
N SER A 23 3.73 7.33 -16.70
CA SER A 23 3.51 8.63 -17.30
C SER A 23 2.43 8.56 -18.39
N ARG A 24 1.91 9.71 -18.82
CA ARG A 24 0.86 9.78 -19.87
C ARG A 24 1.27 9.22 -21.24
N ASN A 25 2.57 9.09 -21.51
CA ASN A 25 3.10 8.44 -22.71
C ASN A 25 3.33 6.92 -22.52
N GLY A 26 2.92 6.35 -21.40
CA GLY A 26 3.03 4.91 -21.10
C GLY A 26 4.39 4.47 -20.55
N SER A 27 5.33 5.37 -20.29
CA SER A 27 6.61 4.99 -19.67
C SER A 27 6.44 4.61 -18.20
N LYS A 28 6.94 3.42 -17.83
CA LYS A 28 6.96 2.95 -16.44
C LYS A 28 8.15 3.57 -15.69
N ILE A 29 7.88 4.11 -14.51
CA ILE A 29 8.85 4.63 -13.56
C ILE A 29 8.72 3.83 -12.26
N THR A 30 9.83 3.30 -11.74
CA THR A 30 9.87 2.60 -10.46
C THR A 30 10.99 3.14 -9.58
N ASP A 31 10.85 2.97 -8.26
CA ASP A 31 11.91 3.25 -7.29
C ASP A 31 12.88 2.06 -7.09
N LEU A 32 12.78 1.02 -7.92
CA LEU A 32 13.63 -0.18 -7.89
C LEU A 32 14.98 0.08 -8.56
N ILE A 33 15.67 1.12 -8.09
CA ILE A 33 17.02 1.47 -8.52
C ILE A 33 18.00 1.16 -7.39
N LYS A 34 19.26 0.90 -7.75
CA LYS A 34 20.32 0.77 -6.76
C LYS A 34 20.45 2.09 -5.99
N THR A 35 20.37 2.03 -4.67
CA THR A 35 20.48 3.19 -3.79
C THR A 35 21.22 2.83 -2.51
N GLU A 36 21.69 3.85 -1.80
CA GLU A 36 22.29 3.70 -0.48
C GLU A 36 21.20 3.64 0.59
N ILE A 37 21.41 2.82 1.61
CA ILE A 37 20.53 2.72 2.77
C ILE A 37 21.27 3.34 3.95
N PHE A 38 20.67 4.36 4.53
CA PHE A 38 21.15 5.06 5.71
C PHE A 38 20.40 4.57 6.95
N THR A 39 21.10 4.53 8.08
CA THR A 39 20.52 4.22 9.38
C THR A 39 20.82 5.38 10.33
N GLU A 40 19.92 5.65 11.28
CA GLU A 40 20.22 6.62 12.33
C GLU A 40 21.20 6.03 13.34
N THR A 41 22.20 6.82 13.73
CA THR A 41 23.16 6.47 14.78
C THR A 41 22.60 6.88 16.14
N GLY A 42 22.68 5.98 17.12
CA GLY A 42 22.19 6.21 18.48
C GLY A 42 21.42 5.03 19.06
N ASN A 43 21.02 5.15 20.33
CA ASN A 43 20.17 4.17 20.99
C ASN A 43 18.70 4.56 20.85
N PHE A 44 17.95 3.82 20.03
CA PHE A 44 16.53 4.02 19.80
C PHE A 44 15.74 2.80 20.29
N PRO A 45 15.37 2.74 21.58
CA PRO A 45 14.81 1.53 22.19
C PRO A 45 13.40 1.17 21.69
N ILE A 46 12.72 2.09 21.00
CA ILE A 46 11.35 1.88 20.52
C ILE A 46 11.36 1.33 19.09
N ARG A 47 12.11 1.97 18.20
CA ARG A 47 12.13 1.66 16.77
C ARG A 47 13.43 2.12 16.12
N LYS A 48 13.93 1.35 15.16
CA LYS A 48 15.05 1.72 14.30
C LYS A 48 14.54 2.35 13.02
N LYS A 49 15.23 3.38 12.55
CA LYS A 49 14.93 4.05 11.28
C LYS A 49 15.95 3.69 10.21
N LEU A 50 15.45 3.22 9.08
CA LEU A 50 16.19 3.04 7.83
C LEU A 50 15.65 4.05 6.83
N PHE A 51 16.50 4.66 6.02
CA PHE A 51 16.02 5.53 4.95
C PHE A 51 16.93 5.54 3.74
N SER A 52 16.37 5.89 2.59
CA SER A 52 17.09 6.10 1.34
C SER A 52 16.64 7.39 0.69
N LYS A 53 17.53 8.00 -0.09
CA LYS A 53 17.25 9.16 -0.93
C LYS A 53 17.43 8.74 -2.39
N LEU A 54 16.43 8.99 -3.21
CA LEU A 54 16.41 8.56 -4.61
C LEU A 54 16.12 9.76 -5.51
N GLU A 55 16.83 9.83 -6.64
CA GLU A 55 16.48 10.72 -7.75
C GLU A 55 15.81 9.88 -8.83
N LEU A 56 14.59 10.27 -9.21
CA LEU A 56 13.74 9.56 -10.16
C LEU A 56 13.26 10.54 -11.25
N PRO A 57 12.76 10.04 -12.40
CA PRO A 57 12.29 10.90 -13.48
C PRO A 57 11.20 11.91 -13.06
N PHE A 58 10.41 11.61 -12.03
CA PHE A 58 9.38 12.54 -11.52
C PHE A 58 9.91 13.58 -10.51
N GLY A 59 11.17 13.47 -10.08
CA GLY A 59 11.76 14.28 -9.02
C GLY A 59 12.49 13.44 -7.98
N SER A 60 12.68 13.97 -6.78
CA SER A 60 13.37 13.25 -5.71
C SER A 60 12.40 12.59 -4.74
N MET A 61 12.84 11.51 -4.10
CA MET A 61 12.08 10.75 -3.13
C MET A 61 12.94 10.44 -1.91
N ILE A 62 12.37 10.60 -0.72
CA ILE A 62 12.93 10.07 0.53
C ILE A 62 12.00 8.99 1.02
N LYS A 63 12.55 7.79 1.19
CA LYS A 63 11.81 6.62 1.69
C LYS A 63 12.34 6.28 3.06
N GLN A 64 11.45 6.13 4.03
CA GLN A 64 11.80 5.89 5.42
C GLN A 64 11.00 4.69 5.93
N PHE A 65 11.69 3.80 6.64
CA PHE A 65 11.14 2.65 7.32
C PHE A 65 11.43 2.81 8.80
N PHE A 66 10.41 2.66 9.63
CA PHE A 66 10.56 2.59 11.08
C PHE A 66 10.17 1.19 11.55
N VAL A 67 11.17 0.40 11.93
CA VAL A 67 10.99 -0.98 12.40
C VAL A 67 10.94 -0.98 13.92
N TYR A 68 9.84 -1.47 14.50
CA TYR A 68 9.64 -1.46 15.95
C TYR A 68 10.29 -2.69 16.60
N GLU A 69 10.97 -2.50 17.73
CA GLU A 69 11.74 -3.57 18.38
C GLU A 69 10.83 -4.61 19.06
N ASN A 70 9.76 -4.16 19.71
CA ASN A 70 8.92 -4.99 20.59
C ASN A 70 7.51 -5.23 20.04
N SER A 71 7.31 -5.03 18.75
CA SER A 71 6.03 -5.30 18.09
C SER A 71 6.25 -5.66 16.62
N PRO A 72 5.46 -6.56 16.02
CA PRO A 72 5.56 -6.91 14.61
C PRO A 72 4.99 -5.76 13.75
N MET A 73 5.66 -4.61 13.73
CA MET A 73 5.16 -3.38 13.15
C MET A 73 6.25 -2.63 12.40
N ILE A 74 5.88 -2.10 11.24
CA ILE A 74 6.73 -1.25 10.42
C ILE A 74 5.90 -0.05 9.95
N ASP A 75 6.41 1.16 10.18
CA ASP A 75 5.87 2.36 9.54
C ASP A 75 6.68 2.68 8.28
N LEU A 76 6.00 2.92 7.17
CA LEU A 76 6.54 3.33 5.89
C LEU A 76 6.16 4.78 5.64
N ARG A 77 7.14 5.64 5.44
CA ARG A 77 6.94 7.05 5.09
C ARG A 77 7.65 7.39 3.79
N TYR A 78 6.89 7.95 2.87
CA TYR A 78 7.39 8.38 1.57
C TYR A 78 7.23 9.90 1.46
N SER A 79 8.32 10.62 1.24
CA SER A 79 8.32 12.04 0.90
C SER A 79 8.73 12.19 -0.55
N PHE A 80 7.81 12.66 -1.40
CA PHE A 80 8.03 12.90 -2.82
C PHE A 80 8.19 14.40 -3.06
N TYR A 81 9.16 14.76 -3.89
CA TYR A 81 9.44 16.14 -4.31
C TYR A 81 9.33 16.22 -5.83
N PHE A 82 8.12 16.47 -6.30
CA PHE A 82 7.80 16.45 -7.73
C PHE A 82 8.34 17.68 -8.46
N LYS A 83 8.97 17.43 -9.62
CA LYS A 83 9.49 18.45 -10.55
C LYS A 83 8.62 18.48 -11.81
N ASP A 84 7.42 19.06 -11.72
CA ASP A 84 6.48 19.18 -12.85
C ASP A 84 6.04 17.80 -13.39
N PHE A 85 5.53 16.94 -12.51
CA PHE A 85 5.18 15.58 -12.87
C PHE A 85 3.70 15.43 -13.25
N ARG A 86 3.43 14.67 -14.32
CA ARG A 86 2.08 14.40 -14.83
C ARG A 86 1.87 12.88 -14.99
N PRO A 87 1.55 12.18 -13.89
CA PRO A 87 1.30 10.75 -13.95
C PRO A 87 0.02 10.43 -14.72
N ALA A 88 0.02 9.27 -15.38
CA ALA A 88 -1.17 8.52 -15.72
C ALA A 88 -1.63 7.64 -14.54
N SER A 89 -0.69 7.05 -13.80
CA SER A 89 -1.01 6.39 -12.54
C SER A 89 0.13 6.53 -11.54
N PHE A 90 -0.18 6.48 -10.26
CA PHE A 90 0.81 6.56 -9.19
C PHE A 90 0.42 5.69 -8.00
N ARG A 91 1.20 4.64 -7.79
CA ARG A 91 0.94 3.62 -6.76
C ARG A 91 2.17 3.47 -5.89
N THR A 92 1.98 3.43 -4.58
CA THR A 92 3.08 3.34 -3.61
C THR A 92 2.73 2.35 -2.51
N ALA A 93 3.69 2.13 -1.60
CA ALA A 93 3.59 1.17 -0.50
C ALA A 93 2.98 -0.17 -0.96
N ILE A 94 3.45 -0.67 -2.10
CA ILE A 94 2.97 -1.91 -2.68
C ILE A 94 3.41 -3.04 -1.77
N VAL A 95 2.49 -3.87 -1.29
CA VAL A 95 2.78 -5.03 -0.44
C VAL A 95 2.45 -6.27 -1.22
N THR A 96 3.44 -7.14 -1.41
CA THR A 96 3.25 -8.47 -2.00
C THR A 96 3.36 -9.50 -0.89
N LEU A 97 2.38 -10.39 -0.77
CA LEU A 97 2.42 -11.48 0.21
C LEU A 97 3.35 -12.58 -0.26
N ASN A 98 4.12 -13.13 0.69
CA ASN A 98 4.85 -14.35 0.44
C ASN A 98 3.85 -15.52 0.40
N PRO A 99 3.72 -16.22 -0.73
CA PRO A 99 2.67 -17.20 -0.92
C PRO A 99 2.85 -18.44 -0.04
N THR A 100 4.07 -18.73 0.43
CA THR A 100 4.32 -19.83 1.38
C THR A 100 4.00 -19.47 2.83
N SER A 101 3.66 -18.21 3.10
CA SER A 101 3.40 -17.76 4.46
C SER A 101 1.98 -17.99 4.94
N PHE A 102 0.98 -18.09 4.06
CA PHE A 102 -0.42 -18.24 4.46
C PHE A 102 -1.09 -19.41 3.74
N SER A 103 -2.10 -20.00 4.39
CA SER A 103 -2.95 -21.02 3.75
C SER A 103 -3.81 -20.38 2.65
N GLN A 104 -3.64 -20.82 1.40
CA GLN A 104 -4.38 -20.31 0.25
C GLN A 104 -5.90 -20.44 0.43
N GLU A 105 -6.38 -21.61 0.87
CA GLU A 105 -7.81 -21.90 1.04
C GLU A 105 -8.48 -21.04 2.11
N LYS A 106 -7.70 -20.57 3.09
CA LYS A 106 -8.17 -19.78 4.23
C LYS A 106 -7.84 -18.30 4.09
N LEU A 107 -7.20 -17.90 2.99
CA LEU A 107 -6.78 -16.53 2.78
C LEU A 107 -8.00 -15.64 2.57
N ARG A 108 -8.07 -14.57 3.35
CA ARG A 108 -9.16 -13.59 3.35
C ARG A 108 -8.62 -12.18 3.52
N TYR A 109 -9.42 -11.21 3.12
CA TYR A 109 -9.19 -9.81 3.43
C TYR A 109 -10.38 -9.19 4.16
N SER A 110 -10.12 -8.21 5.02
CA SER A 110 -11.15 -7.48 5.75
C SER A 110 -10.95 -5.96 5.67
N LEU A 111 -12.02 -5.21 5.48
CA LEU A 111 -12.01 -3.74 5.37
C LEU A 111 -13.40 -3.13 5.57
N HIS A 112 -13.50 -1.80 5.56
CA HIS A 112 -14.78 -1.08 5.59
C HIS A 112 -15.08 -0.39 4.26
N ASN A 113 -16.26 -0.65 3.68
CA ASN A 113 -16.80 0.09 2.54
C ASN A 113 -17.88 1.12 2.96
N GLY A 114 -17.70 1.74 4.13
CA GLY A 114 -18.59 2.78 4.68
C GLY A 114 -19.49 2.30 5.81
N GLY A 115 -19.51 0.99 6.10
CA GLY A 115 -20.32 0.38 7.16
C GLY A 115 -19.48 -0.34 8.21
N THR A 116 -19.90 -1.55 8.55
CA THR A 116 -19.18 -2.46 9.47
C THR A 116 -17.93 -3.04 8.82
N LEU A 117 -17.12 -3.74 9.60
CA LEU A 117 -16.02 -4.53 9.05
C LEU A 117 -16.60 -5.66 8.20
N GLU A 118 -16.18 -5.74 6.95
CA GLU A 118 -16.57 -6.77 6.00
C GLU A 118 -15.37 -7.68 5.73
N THR A 119 -15.60 -8.99 5.59
CA THR A 119 -14.55 -9.98 5.33
C THR A 119 -14.91 -10.80 4.09
N TYR A 120 -13.94 -10.98 3.20
CA TYR A 120 -14.09 -11.67 1.92
C TYR A 120 -12.98 -12.71 1.73
N ASN A 121 -13.33 -13.87 1.16
CA ASN A 121 -12.36 -14.93 0.84
C ASN A 121 -11.68 -14.63 -0.51
N PHE A 122 -10.41 -15.01 -0.62
CA PHE A 122 -9.70 -14.98 -1.89
C PHE A 122 -9.88 -16.27 -2.70
N ALA A 123 -9.93 -17.43 -2.03
CA ALA A 123 -10.01 -18.74 -2.67
C ALA A 123 -11.13 -18.80 -3.73
N GLY A 124 -10.83 -19.38 -4.89
CA GLY A 124 -11.73 -19.51 -6.03
C GLY A 124 -12.01 -18.21 -6.80
N HIS A 125 -11.34 -17.10 -6.48
CA HIS A 125 -11.52 -15.82 -7.16
C HIS A 125 -10.26 -15.38 -7.91
N SER A 126 -10.45 -14.52 -8.91
CA SER A 126 -9.38 -13.77 -9.57
C SER A 126 -9.70 -12.29 -9.45
N ILE A 127 -8.80 -11.54 -8.82
CA ILE A 127 -8.94 -10.10 -8.59
C ILE A 127 -7.77 -9.42 -9.27
N THR A 128 -8.01 -8.44 -10.13
CA THR A 128 -6.96 -7.79 -10.93
C THR A 128 -7.13 -6.27 -10.94
N GLN A 129 -7.41 -5.69 -9.78
CA GLN A 129 -7.71 -4.25 -9.66
C GLN A 129 -6.47 -3.38 -9.91
N ASP A 130 -5.26 -3.89 -9.65
CA ASP A 130 -4.03 -3.18 -9.97
C ASP A 130 -3.52 -3.45 -11.39
N GLU A 131 -4.24 -4.21 -12.21
CA GLU A 131 -3.86 -4.39 -13.59
C GLU A 131 -4.53 -3.37 -14.48
N SER A 132 -3.76 -2.88 -15.45
CA SER A 132 -4.32 -2.17 -16.58
C SER A 132 -3.78 -2.81 -17.86
N THR A 133 -4.68 -3.13 -18.77
CA THR A 133 -4.35 -3.67 -20.09
C THR A 133 -3.70 -2.61 -20.99
N ASP A 134 -3.83 -1.34 -20.64
CA ASP A 134 -3.19 -0.20 -21.29
C ASP A 134 -2.75 0.81 -20.22
N PRO A 135 -1.47 1.21 -20.15
CA PRO A 135 -1.01 2.18 -19.14
C PRO A 135 -1.67 3.58 -19.25
N ARG A 136 -2.49 3.83 -20.28
CA ARG A 136 -3.34 5.01 -20.44
C ARG A 136 -4.75 4.84 -19.85
N LEU A 137 -5.17 3.62 -19.53
CA LEU A 137 -6.44 3.30 -18.90
C LEU A 137 -6.24 3.10 -17.40
N SER A 138 -7.17 3.61 -16.60
CA SER A 138 -7.20 3.47 -15.14
C SER A 138 -7.45 2.03 -14.68
N ALA A 139 -7.24 1.80 -13.39
CA ALA A 139 -7.67 0.58 -12.70
C ALA A 139 -9.18 0.32 -12.88
N SER A 140 -9.57 -0.95 -12.99
CA SER A 140 -10.95 -1.40 -13.18
C SER A 140 -11.83 -1.33 -11.92
N GLY A 141 -11.24 -1.02 -10.78
CA GLY A 141 -11.93 -0.86 -9.49
C GLY A 141 -10.93 -0.66 -8.35
N CYS A 142 -11.43 -0.33 -7.16
CA CYS A 142 -10.63 -0.21 -5.94
C CYS A 142 -11.46 -0.58 -4.72
N GLN A 143 -10.80 -0.73 -3.57
CA GLN A 143 -11.48 -0.92 -2.29
C GLN A 143 -11.72 0.42 -1.58
N GLY A 144 -12.81 0.55 -0.83
CA GLY A 144 -13.13 1.79 -0.12
C GLY A 144 -12.14 2.09 1.00
N THR A 145 -11.93 1.14 1.93
CA THR A 145 -11.10 1.32 3.14
C THR A 145 -11.41 2.63 3.88
N THR A 146 -12.70 2.90 4.07
CA THR A 146 -13.21 4.17 4.61
C THR A 146 -12.67 4.52 6.00
N ASN A 147 -12.31 3.52 6.81
CA ASN A 147 -11.64 3.68 8.10
C ASN A 147 -10.12 3.50 8.03
N CYS A 148 -9.54 3.65 6.84
CA CYS A 148 -8.10 3.62 6.58
C CYS A 148 -7.42 2.26 6.76
N LEU A 149 -8.14 1.17 7.00
CA LEU A 149 -7.54 -0.16 7.17
C LEU A 149 -7.92 -1.15 6.07
N ILE A 150 -6.96 -2.02 5.77
CA ILE A 150 -7.19 -3.31 5.11
C ILE A 150 -6.36 -4.37 5.82
N ASP A 151 -6.99 -5.47 6.19
CA ASP A 151 -6.32 -6.64 6.76
C ASP A 151 -6.32 -7.78 5.75
N VAL A 152 -5.22 -8.51 5.66
CA VAL A 152 -5.11 -9.73 4.85
C VAL A 152 -4.38 -10.82 5.63
N GLY A 153 -4.94 -12.03 5.66
CA GLY A 153 -4.35 -13.17 6.35
C GLY A 153 -5.22 -14.42 6.30
N ASP A 154 -4.82 -15.43 7.04
CA ASP A 154 -5.56 -16.68 7.21
C ASP A 154 -6.16 -16.78 8.63
N ASP A 155 -6.43 -17.99 9.10
CA ASP A 155 -6.90 -18.29 10.46
C ASP A 155 -5.82 -18.07 11.53
N ASP A 156 -4.54 -18.21 11.18
CA ASP A 156 -3.46 -18.28 12.15
C ASP A 156 -2.71 -16.95 12.29
N LYS A 157 -2.64 -16.18 11.20
CA LYS A 157 -1.89 -14.92 11.14
C LYS A 157 -2.33 -14.02 10.00
N GLY A 158 -1.91 -12.77 10.06
CA GLY A 158 -2.23 -11.77 9.06
C GLY A 158 -1.36 -10.53 9.15
N ILE A 159 -1.53 -9.66 8.17
CA ILE A 159 -1.01 -8.30 8.17
C ILE A 159 -2.15 -7.31 8.01
N THR A 160 -2.11 -6.26 8.81
CA THR A 160 -3.03 -5.12 8.74
C THR A 160 -2.25 -3.93 8.22
N ILE A 161 -2.72 -3.32 7.14
CA ILE A 161 -2.19 -2.08 6.57
C ILE A 161 -3.15 -0.95 6.95
N PHE A 162 -2.63 0.04 7.67
CA PHE A 162 -3.30 1.31 7.92
C PHE A 162 -2.66 2.40 7.05
N SER A 163 -3.47 3.10 6.27
CA SER A 163 -3.03 4.18 5.38
C SER A 163 -3.55 5.52 5.89
N ASP A 164 -2.67 6.43 6.35
CA ASP A 164 -3.12 7.75 6.82
C ASP A 164 -3.56 8.63 5.64
N LYS A 165 -4.86 8.56 5.33
CA LYS A 165 -5.47 9.29 4.22
C LYS A 165 -5.48 10.81 4.42
N SER A 166 -5.20 11.32 5.64
CA SER A 166 -5.10 12.76 5.89
C SER A 166 -3.84 13.39 5.30
N LYS A 167 -2.77 12.59 5.12
CA LYS A 167 -1.51 13.05 4.51
C LYS A 167 -1.64 13.14 3.00
N TRP A 168 -2.09 12.04 2.40
CA TRP A 168 -2.37 11.94 0.98
C TRP A 168 -3.35 10.80 0.76
N TYR A 169 -4.52 11.14 0.23
CA TYR A 169 -5.57 10.17 -0.02
C TYR A 169 -5.10 9.07 -0.97
N SER A 170 -5.35 7.82 -0.57
CA SER A 170 -5.08 6.63 -1.38
C SER A 170 -6.20 5.62 -1.25
N VAL A 171 -6.35 4.76 -2.25
CA VAL A 171 -7.23 3.59 -2.23
C VAL A 171 -6.41 2.32 -2.50
N PRO A 172 -6.66 1.21 -1.79
CA PRO A 172 -5.99 -0.03 -2.11
C PRO A 172 -6.63 -0.70 -3.31
N LEU A 173 -5.75 -1.24 -4.15
CA LEU A 173 -6.06 -2.09 -5.29
C LEU A 173 -5.57 -3.49 -4.93
N LEU A 174 -6.46 -4.48 -5.05
CA LEU A 174 -6.13 -5.88 -4.83
C LEU A 174 -5.77 -6.57 -6.14
N ASN A 175 -4.70 -7.37 -6.11
CA ASN A 175 -4.43 -8.35 -7.14
C ASN A 175 -4.23 -9.71 -6.49
N TYR A 176 -5.11 -10.64 -6.84
CA TYR A 176 -5.07 -12.00 -6.37
C TYR A 176 -5.32 -12.96 -7.53
N ARG A 177 -4.48 -13.98 -7.63
CA ARG A 177 -4.61 -15.05 -8.62
C ARG A 177 -4.16 -16.36 -8.02
N GLU A 178 -4.94 -17.40 -8.27
CA GLU A 178 -4.47 -18.77 -8.05
C GLU A 178 -3.48 -19.14 -9.15
N LEU A 179 -2.39 -19.78 -8.75
CA LEU A 179 -1.36 -20.36 -9.61
C LEU A 179 -1.42 -21.87 -9.44
N GLU A 180 -0.73 -22.62 -10.30
CA GLU A 180 -0.78 -24.09 -10.29
C GLU A 180 -0.40 -24.70 -8.93
N ASN A 181 0.62 -24.15 -8.26
CA ASN A 181 1.15 -24.68 -6.99
C ASN A 181 1.02 -23.69 -5.81
N ASN A 182 0.49 -22.49 -6.03
CA ASN A 182 0.45 -21.44 -5.00
C ASN A 182 -0.50 -20.31 -5.43
N TYR A 183 -0.35 -19.11 -4.89
CA TYR A 183 -1.11 -17.94 -5.31
C TYR A 183 -0.23 -16.69 -5.44
N PHE A 184 -0.68 -15.72 -6.22
CA PHE A 184 -0.20 -14.34 -6.19
C PHE A 184 -1.16 -13.50 -5.35
N CYS A 185 -0.67 -12.68 -4.42
CA CYS A 185 -1.48 -11.71 -3.69
C CYS A 185 -0.71 -10.42 -3.45
N ARG A 186 -1.28 -9.31 -3.88
CA ARG A 186 -0.70 -7.98 -3.77
C ARG A 186 -1.74 -6.93 -3.43
N ILE A 187 -1.31 -5.97 -2.62
CA ILE A 187 -2.06 -4.78 -2.25
C ILE A 187 -1.23 -3.58 -2.71
N SER A 188 -1.77 -2.82 -3.67
CA SER A 188 -1.15 -1.60 -4.17
C SER A 188 -1.94 -0.39 -3.67
N ASN A 189 -1.30 0.65 -3.13
CA ASN A 189 -2.02 1.86 -2.71
C ASN A 189 -1.96 2.91 -3.82
N SER A 190 -3.08 3.10 -4.53
CA SER A 190 -3.19 4.08 -5.60
C SER A 190 -3.50 5.47 -5.06
N MET A 191 -2.65 6.43 -5.41
CA MET A 191 -2.81 7.86 -5.14
C MET A 191 -3.49 8.56 -6.32
N LEU A 192 -3.39 7.97 -7.51
CA LEU A 192 -3.93 8.50 -8.74
C LEU A 192 -4.02 7.42 -9.80
N GLU A 193 -5.16 7.40 -10.50
CA GLU A 193 -5.35 6.75 -11.79
C GLU A 193 -5.96 7.80 -12.73
N LEU A 194 -5.48 7.89 -13.97
CA LEU A 194 -5.96 8.83 -14.97
C LEU A 194 -7.32 8.37 -15.49
N ASP A 195 -8.31 9.24 -15.39
CA ASP A 195 -9.58 9.14 -16.10
C ASP A 195 -9.81 10.38 -16.98
N ASP A 196 -10.94 10.40 -17.71
CA ASP A 196 -11.32 11.47 -18.61
C ASP A 196 -11.45 12.85 -17.94
N THR A 197 -11.54 12.89 -16.60
CA THR A 197 -11.69 14.11 -15.80
C THR A 197 -10.43 14.49 -15.03
N THR A 198 -9.41 13.62 -15.02
CA THR A 198 -8.25 13.75 -14.16
C THR A 198 -7.23 14.76 -14.71
N MET A 199 -7.17 15.94 -14.09
CA MET A 199 -6.07 16.88 -14.27
C MET A 199 -4.99 16.72 -13.19
N ALA A 200 -4.16 15.69 -13.35
CA ALA A 200 -2.99 15.47 -12.51
C ALA A 200 -1.77 16.30 -12.97
N TRP A 201 -1.42 17.33 -12.20
CA TRP A 201 -0.18 18.08 -12.38
C TRP A 201 0.47 18.38 -11.03
N TRP A 202 1.55 17.68 -10.70
CA TRP A 202 2.16 17.74 -9.38
C TRP A 202 3.49 18.50 -9.38
N LYS A 203 3.58 19.45 -8.45
CA LYS A 203 4.78 20.23 -8.15
C LYS A 203 4.96 20.28 -6.64
N GLY A 204 6.22 20.24 -6.19
CA GLY A 204 6.56 20.37 -4.77
C GLY A 204 6.36 19.07 -3.99
N ARG A 205 6.14 19.23 -2.68
CA ARG A 205 6.21 18.13 -1.72
C ARG A 205 4.85 17.44 -1.53
N ARG A 206 4.86 16.12 -1.55
CA ARG A 206 3.76 15.26 -1.09
C ARG A 206 4.30 14.19 -0.16
N GLU A 207 3.49 13.75 0.78
CA GLU A 207 3.88 12.76 1.78
C GLU A 207 2.77 11.73 1.93
N SER A 208 3.16 10.45 2.00
CA SER A 208 2.26 9.36 2.36
C SER A 208 2.86 8.53 3.48
N GLU A 209 2.00 8.01 4.35
CA GLU A 209 2.38 7.23 5.51
C GLU A 209 1.48 6.00 5.63
N PHE A 210 2.13 4.85 5.84
CA PHE A 210 1.49 3.56 5.99
C PHE A 210 2.06 2.86 7.21
N ARG A 211 1.21 2.19 7.96
CA ARG A 211 1.59 1.32 9.06
C ARG A 211 1.22 -0.10 8.72
N ILE A 212 2.17 -1.00 8.76
CA ILE A 212 1.97 -2.44 8.57
C ILE A 212 2.14 -3.11 9.94
N MET A 213 1.11 -3.81 10.39
CA MET A 213 1.09 -4.53 11.66
C MET A 213 0.84 -6.01 11.40
N GLY A 214 1.71 -6.88 11.90
CA GLY A 214 1.44 -8.32 11.97
C GLY A 214 0.43 -8.63 13.07
N ARG A 215 -0.36 -9.68 12.87
CA ARG A 215 -1.22 -10.29 13.88
C ARG A 215 -1.09 -11.81 13.82
N GLN A 216 -1.43 -12.47 14.92
CA GLN A 216 -1.71 -13.90 14.92
C GLN A 216 -3.18 -14.13 14.52
N ASN A 217 -3.86 -15.06 15.18
CA ASN A 217 -5.22 -15.49 14.87
C ASN A 217 -6.30 -14.45 15.21
N GLN A 218 -5.95 -13.35 15.88
CA GLN A 218 -6.88 -12.30 16.30
C GLN A 218 -6.66 -10.99 15.54
N LEU A 219 -7.69 -10.53 14.83
CA LEU A 219 -7.70 -9.22 14.15
C LEU A 219 -8.00 -8.06 15.11
N ASP A 220 -8.72 -8.31 16.19
CA ASP A 220 -9.31 -7.29 17.07
C ASP A 220 -8.29 -6.29 17.64
N ASP A 221 -7.08 -6.75 17.97
CA ASP A 221 -6.01 -5.90 18.49
C ASP A 221 -5.55 -4.85 17.47
N ASN A 222 -5.29 -5.28 16.24
CA ASN A 222 -4.88 -4.39 15.16
C ASN A 222 -6.05 -3.51 14.72
N TYR A 223 -7.26 -4.06 14.66
CA TYR A 223 -8.48 -3.32 14.37
C TYR A 223 -8.72 -2.19 15.38
N SER A 224 -8.56 -2.47 16.68
CA SER A 224 -8.72 -1.47 17.75
C SER A 224 -7.69 -0.35 17.62
N LYS A 225 -6.42 -0.69 17.35
CA LYS A 225 -5.36 0.30 17.08
C LYS A 225 -5.70 1.17 15.85
N CYS A 226 -6.10 0.56 14.75
CA CYS A 226 -6.52 1.26 13.53
C CYS A 226 -7.69 2.19 13.78
N SER A 227 -8.69 1.72 14.54
CA SER A 227 -9.87 2.51 14.88
C SER A 227 -9.51 3.74 15.71
N MET A 228 -8.61 3.59 16.70
CA MET A 228 -8.10 4.73 17.47
C MET A 228 -7.32 5.73 16.60
N MET A 229 -6.46 5.25 15.70
CA MET A 229 -5.73 6.11 14.77
C MET A 229 -6.70 6.85 13.84
N PHE A 230 -7.69 6.17 13.29
CA PHE A 230 -8.72 6.76 12.42
C PHE A 230 -9.53 7.85 13.15
N VAL A 231 -9.97 7.61 14.38
CA VAL A 231 -10.69 8.63 15.18
C VAL A 231 -9.81 9.87 15.39
N GLY A 232 -8.50 9.69 15.56
CA GLY A 232 -7.54 10.80 15.62
C GLY A 232 -7.44 11.64 14.34
N LEU A 233 -7.89 11.12 13.19
CA LEU A 233 -7.96 11.85 11.91
C LEU A 233 -9.27 12.63 11.75
N LEU A 234 -10.31 12.31 12.54
CA LEU A 234 -11.61 12.95 12.44
C LEU A 234 -11.59 14.31 13.13
N CYS A 235 -11.75 15.37 12.35
CA CYS A 235 -11.96 16.71 12.87
C CYS A 235 -13.47 16.98 13.01
N LYS A 236 -13.97 17.09 14.23
CA LYS A 236 -15.33 17.60 14.46
C LYS A 236 -15.32 19.12 14.34
N SER A 237 -16.03 19.65 13.34
CA SER A 237 -16.31 21.07 13.29
C SER A 237 -17.37 21.42 14.32
N SER A 238 -17.13 22.46 15.13
CA SER A 238 -18.15 23.06 15.99
C SER A 238 -19.01 24.08 15.24
N ASN A 239 -18.87 24.18 13.91
CA ASN A 239 -19.67 25.06 13.08
C ASN A 239 -21.10 24.52 13.02
N PRO A 240 -22.10 25.24 13.57
CA PRO A 240 -23.48 24.79 13.59
C PRO A 240 -24.09 24.65 12.18
N ASN A 241 -23.44 25.22 11.15
CA ASN A 241 -23.85 25.12 9.76
C ASN A 241 -23.26 23.89 9.04
N ILE A 242 -22.40 23.09 9.69
CA ILE A 242 -21.85 21.84 9.14
C ILE A 242 -22.43 20.68 9.94
N THR A 243 -23.50 20.09 9.43
CA THR A 243 -24.04 18.80 9.90
C THR A 243 -23.43 17.66 9.12
N VAL A 244 -22.82 16.70 9.82
CA VAL A 244 -22.32 15.42 9.26
C VAL A 244 -23.40 14.37 9.38
#